data_AF-A0A432SAE7-F1
#
_entry.id   AF-A0A432SAE7-F1
#
_cell.length_a   1.000
_cell.length_b   1.000
_cell.length_c   1.000
_cell.angle_alpha   90.00
_cell.angle_beta   90.00
_cell.angle_gamma   90.00
#
_symmetry.space_group_name_H-M   'P 1'
#
loop_
_entity.id
_entity.type
_entity.pdbx_description
1 polymer ?
#
loop_
_entity_poly.entity_id
_entity_poly.type
_entity_poly.pdbx_seq_one_letter_code
_entity_poly.pdbx_strand_id
1 'polypeptide(L)'
;MLLAPQWLWLFVVLIYMYFKRPRRSRYAGYMYVAISMVIVALARPVYDAHSVEMPVHGSDVIIALDLSYSMQADDIKPNRLEAAKRLLKALVTHDVSDRFGVLAFTSHAIILSPLTRESELLLHLVNRIDERMVITKGTALLPALQLARKMSHAKRPKVLLFTDGGDADSYADAATFAQTHHLQVNIVMLATPLGATLHQEDGTLLKDRSQQIVVTAENRAVAAISRATGGAYLVQPDATALRALLRAQYREDFQGESPLMRYGELFYLCIAGALFFFMLAHTALGSIFAGKILPKEVCANMKKKSAPAMQR
;
A
#
# COMPACT_ATOMS: atom_id res chain seq x y z
N MET A 1 7.60 19.45 5.42
CA MET A 1 8.34 20.51 4.70
C MET A 1 7.75 21.84 5.11
N LEU A 2 8.22 22.35 6.25
CA LEU A 2 7.80 23.63 6.83
C LEU A 2 8.41 24.79 6.05
N LEU A 3 7.67 25.90 6.04
CA LEU A 3 7.90 27.15 5.33
C LEU A 3 9.39 27.50 5.16
N ALA A 4 9.85 27.55 3.90
CA ALA A 4 11.16 28.08 3.59
C ALA A 4 11.26 29.56 4.04
N PRO A 5 12.37 29.99 4.67
CA PRO A 5 12.53 31.32 5.28
C PRO A 5 12.43 32.49 4.28
N GLN A 6 12.51 32.22 2.98
CA GLN A 6 12.39 33.21 1.91
C GLN A 6 11.00 33.86 1.80
N TRP A 7 9.93 33.22 2.31
CA TRP A 7 8.57 33.76 2.22
C TRP A 7 8.23 34.77 3.34
N LEU A 8 9.09 34.88 4.37
CA LEU A 8 8.88 35.77 5.52
C LEU A 8 8.99 37.25 5.11
N TRP A 9 9.78 37.55 4.09
CA TRP A 9 9.93 38.90 3.53
C TRP A 9 8.64 39.43 2.88
N LEU A 10 7.80 38.57 2.32
CA LEU A 10 6.50 38.96 1.77
C LEU A 10 5.55 39.48 2.87
N PHE A 11 5.60 38.91 4.08
CA PHE A 11 4.83 39.39 5.22
C PHE A 11 5.29 40.77 5.70
N VAL A 12 6.60 41.04 5.68
CA VAL A 12 7.15 42.36 6.06
C VAL A 12 6.71 43.45 5.08
N VAL A 13 6.69 43.15 3.77
CA VAL A 13 6.20 44.08 2.73
C VAL A 13 4.70 44.34 2.90
N LEU A 14 3.90 43.31 3.18
CA LEU A 14 2.46 43.44 3.44
C LEU A 14 2.16 44.26 4.71
N ILE A 15 2.91 44.04 5.79
CA ILE A 15 2.77 44.79 7.06
C ILE A 15 3.20 46.25 6.86
N TYR A 16 4.27 46.51 6.12
CA TYR A 16 4.72 47.86 5.80
C TYR A 16 3.69 48.62 4.94
N MET A 17 3.11 47.96 3.94
CA MET A 17 2.02 48.54 3.14
C MET A 17 0.74 48.79 3.95
N TYR A 18 0.45 47.94 4.94
CA TYR A 18 -0.70 48.08 5.84
C TYR A 18 -0.58 49.32 6.73
N PHE A 19 0.60 49.61 7.28
CA PHE A 19 0.79 50.72 8.21
C PHE A 19 0.87 52.11 7.53
N LYS A 20 1.24 52.18 6.25
CA LYS A 20 1.60 53.46 5.61
C LYS A 20 0.47 54.17 4.86
N ARG A 21 -0.80 53.73 4.90
CA ARG A 21 -1.89 54.35 4.12
C ARG A 21 -3.00 55.00 4.95
N PRO A 22 -3.45 56.22 4.57
CA PRO A 22 -4.46 56.95 5.32
C PRO A 22 -5.82 56.26 5.23
N ARG A 23 -6.42 56.18 6.41
CA ARG A 23 -7.72 55.65 6.83
C ARG A 23 -8.88 56.04 5.90
N ARG A 24 -9.05 55.34 4.78
CA ARG A 24 -10.30 55.35 4.01
C ARG A 24 -11.02 54.02 4.28
N SER A 25 -11.90 54.07 5.27
CA SER A 25 -12.52 52.95 6.00
C SER A 25 -12.99 51.76 5.15
N ARG A 26 -13.43 51.99 3.91
CA ARG A 26 -13.93 50.93 3.01
C ARG A 26 -12.85 49.98 2.47
N TYR A 27 -11.62 50.45 2.27
CA TYR A 27 -10.55 49.61 1.65
C TYR A 27 -9.85 48.71 2.67
N ALA A 28 -9.84 49.10 3.94
CA ALA A 28 -9.34 48.25 5.02
C ALA A 28 -10.20 46.98 5.16
N GLY A 29 -11.52 47.09 4.97
CA GLY A 29 -12.45 45.96 5.01
C GLY A 29 -12.11 44.86 4.00
N TYR A 30 -11.89 45.22 2.72
CA TYR A 30 -11.54 44.25 1.67
C TYR A 30 -10.20 43.55 1.94
N MET A 31 -9.25 44.25 2.56
CA MET A 31 -7.95 43.67 2.92
C MET A 31 -8.06 42.64 4.05
N TYR A 32 -8.89 42.89 5.07
CA TYR A 32 -9.15 41.90 6.12
C TYR A 32 -9.84 40.64 5.57
N VAL A 33 -10.78 40.80 4.63
CA VAL A 33 -11.46 39.69 3.97
C VAL A 33 -10.51 38.87 3.09
N ALA A 34 -9.59 39.54 2.38
CA ALA A 34 -8.56 38.85 1.60
C ALA A 34 -7.65 38.03 2.51
N ILE A 35 -7.18 38.62 3.63
CA ILE A 35 -6.31 37.94 4.60
C ILE A 35 -7.03 36.75 5.25
N SER A 36 -8.31 36.90 5.64
CA SER A 36 -9.07 35.78 6.23
C SER A 36 -9.25 34.63 5.23
N MET A 37 -9.51 34.92 3.95
CA MET A 37 -9.57 33.88 2.91
C MET A 37 -8.22 33.18 2.67
N VAL A 38 -7.09 33.88 2.79
CA VAL A 38 -5.76 33.26 2.75
C VAL A 38 -5.55 32.32 3.94
N ILE A 39 -5.96 32.74 5.15
CA ILE A 39 -5.88 31.90 6.35
C ILE A 39 -6.71 30.63 6.17
N VAL A 40 -7.93 30.75 5.63
CA VAL A 40 -8.79 29.59 5.33
C VAL A 40 -8.17 28.72 4.23
N ALA A 41 -7.57 29.29 3.18
CA ALA A 41 -6.89 28.52 2.14
C ALA A 41 -5.71 27.71 2.68
N LEU A 42 -4.95 28.26 3.64
CA LEU A 42 -3.82 27.59 4.30
C LEU A 42 -4.28 26.43 5.20
N ALA A 43 -5.49 26.52 5.76
CA ALA A 43 -6.11 25.41 6.48
C ALA A 43 -6.52 24.26 5.55
N ARG A 44 -6.43 24.44 4.22
CA ARG A 44 -6.78 23.47 3.17
C ARG A 44 -8.13 22.79 3.47
N PRO A 45 -9.26 23.53 3.42
CA PRO A 45 -10.56 22.93 3.61
C PRO A 45 -10.77 21.83 2.56
N VAL A 46 -11.21 20.68 3.05
CA VAL A 46 -11.48 19.48 2.27
C VAL A 46 -12.98 19.20 2.37
N TYR A 47 -13.61 18.79 1.27
CA TYR A 47 -14.96 18.20 1.34
C TYR A 47 -14.89 16.68 1.24
N ASP A 48 -15.98 16.01 1.65
CA ASP A 48 -16.06 14.57 1.80
C ASP A 48 -15.43 13.78 0.67
N ALA A 49 -14.68 12.76 1.08
CA ALA A 49 -14.00 11.84 0.19
C ALA A 49 -15.03 11.10 -0.68
N HIS A 50 -14.97 11.30 -1.99
CA HIS A 50 -15.56 10.33 -2.89
C HIS A 50 -14.61 9.15 -3.01
N SER A 51 -15.15 7.94 -2.85
CA SER A 51 -14.45 6.71 -3.22
C SER A 51 -14.20 6.75 -4.72
N VAL A 52 -12.97 7.11 -5.12
CA VAL A 52 -12.55 6.91 -6.50
C VAL A 52 -12.03 5.49 -6.58
N GLU A 53 -12.82 4.62 -7.20
CA GLU A 53 -12.45 3.25 -7.52
C GLU A 53 -11.30 3.27 -8.53
N MET A 54 -10.07 3.17 -8.02
CA MET A 54 -8.95 2.84 -8.89
C MET A 54 -8.79 1.33 -8.90
N PRO A 55 -8.80 0.67 -10.08
CA PRO A 55 -8.51 -0.74 -10.16
C PRO A 55 -7.06 -0.97 -9.74
N VAL A 56 -6.88 -1.43 -8.50
CA VAL A 56 -5.57 -1.85 -8.03
C VAL A 56 -5.34 -3.25 -8.59
N HIS A 57 -4.63 -3.31 -9.71
CA HIS A 57 -4.20 -4.55 -10.33
C HIS A 57 -3.17 -5.26 -9.43
N GLY A 58 -3.50 -6.41 -8.83
CA GLY A 58 -2.50 -7.21 -8.10
C GLY A 58 -3.08 -8.23 -7.14
N SER A 59 -2.79 -9.51 -7.36
CA SER A 59 -3.24 -10.63 -6.53
C SER A 59 -2.57 -10.69 -5.16
N ASP A 60 -3.32 -11.17 -4.16
CA ASP A 60 -2.76 -11.55 -2.87
C ASP A 60 -2.17 -12.96 -3.00
N VAL A 61 -0.85 -13.05 -2.90
CA VAL A 61 -0.09 -14.29 -2.97
C VAL A 61 0.57 -14.53 -1.61
N ILE A 62 0.09 -15.54 -0.91
CA ILE A 62 0.63 -15.95 0.39
C ILE A 62 1.58 -17.12 0.15
N ILE A 63 2.83 -16.95 0.54
CA ILE A 63 3.87 -17.96 0.45
C ILE A 63 3.97 -18.66 1.79
N ALA A 64 3.67 -19.94 1.81
CA ALA A 64 3.80 -20.81 2.97
C ALA A 64 5.08 -21.65 2.81
N LEU A 65 6.08 -21.37 3.64
CA LEU A 65 7.36 -22.05 3.63
C LEU A 65 7.42 -23.11 4.73
N ASP A 66 7.64 -24.35 4.33
CA ASP A 66 7.87 -25.46 5.25
C ASP A 66 9.27 -25.33 5.88
N LEU A 67 9.32 -25.28 7.21
CA LEU A 67 10.54 -25.26 8.01
C LEU A 67 10.68 -26.56 8.81
N SER A 68 10.08 -27.67 8.37
CA SER A 68 10.28 -28.96 9.03
C SER A 68 11.72 -29.44 8.88
N TYR A 69 12.14 -30.35 9.76
CA TYR A 69 13.51 -30.88 9.76
C TYR A 69 13.84 -31.61 8.44
N SER A 70 12.85 -32.19 7.77
CA SER A 70 13.00 -32.84 6.47
C SER A 70 13.35 -31.88 5.32
N MET A 71 13.10 -30.58 5.47
CA MET A 71 13.53 -29.56 4.52
C MET A 71 15.05 -29.27 4.56
N GLN A 72 15.78 -29.86 5.51
CA GLN A 72 17.25 -29.82 5.57
C GLN A 72 17.92 -30.88 4.67
N ALA A 73 17.13 -31.80 4.08
CA ALA A 73 17.65 -32.78 3.14
C ALA A 73 18.34 -32.14 1.93
N ASP A 74 19.34 -32.83 1.41
CA ASP A 74 20.26 -32.32 0.38
C ASP A 74 20.08 -32.98 -0.99
N ASP A 75 18.94 -33.63 -1.23
CA ASP A 75 18.54 -34.15 -2.55
C ASP A 75 18.36 -33.03 -3.58
N ILE A 76 18.05 -31.82 -3.12
CA ILE A 76 18.08 -30.60 -3.93
C ILE A 76 19.16 -29.68 -3.36
N LYS A 77 20.22 -29.42 -4.13
CA LYS A 77 21.38 -28.65 -3.63
C LYS A 77 21.08 -27.16 -3.43
N PRO A 78 21.56 -26.51 -2.34
CA PRO A 78 22.35 -27.12 -1.26
C PRO A 78 21.48 -27.92 -0.27
N ASN A 79 20.27 -27.46 0.03
CA ASN A 79 19.20 -28.24 0.65
C ASN A 79 17.82 -27.74 0.16
N ARG A 80 16.76 -28.48 0.50
CA ARG A 80 15.37 -28.17 0.08
C ARG A 80 14.94 -26.77 0.53
N LEU A 81 15.27 -26.36 1.76
CA LEU A 81 14.93 -25.03 2.29
C LEU A 81 15.62 -23.90 1.50
N GLU A 82 16.91 -24.01 1.21
CA GLU A 82 17.65 -23.04 0.42
C GLU A 82 17.25 -23.04 -1.06
N ALA A 83 16.77 -24.18 -1.59
CA ALA A 83 16.10 -24.22 -2.89
C ALA A 83 14.78 -23.44 -2.87
N ALA A 84 13.95 -23.63 -1.84
CA ALA A 84 12.72 -22.87 -1.65
C ALA A 84 12.99 -21.37 -1.57
N LYS A 85 13.96 -20.95 -0.75
CA LYS A 85 14.38 -19.55 -0.61
C LYS A 85 14.86 -18.96 -1.92
N ARG A 86 15.63 -19.70 -2.73
CA ARG A 86 16.07 -19.22 -4.05
C ARG A 86 14.91 -19.05 -5.03
N LEU A 87 13.99 -20.00 -5.09
CA LEU A 87 12.78 -19.88 -5.93
C LEU A 87 11.91 -18.70 -5.50
N LEU A 88 11.71 -18.53 -4.18
CA LEU A 88 10.96 -17.42 -3.61
C LEU A 88 11.58 -16.08 -3.99
N LYS A 89 12.90 -15.92 -3.83
CA LYS A 89 13.60 -14.70 -4.22
C LYS A 89 13.39 -14.40 -5.71
N ALA A 90 13.60 -15.40 -6.56
CA ALA A 90 13.45 -15.25 -8.01
C ALA A 90 12.01 -14.86 -8.40
N LEU A 91 11.00 -15.36 -7.68
CA LEU A 91 9.60 -14.99 -7.85
C LEU A 91 9.35 -13.52 -7.48
N VAL A 92 9.71 -13.12 -6.26
CA VAL A 92 9.38 -11.81 -5.70
C VAL A 92 10.14 -10.66 -6.37
N THR A 93 11.35 -10.89 -6.90
CA THR A 93 12.12 -9.83 -7.58
C THR A 93 11.50 -9.38 -8.91
N HIS A 94 10.67 -10.20 -9.56
CA HIS A 94 10.21 -9.94 -10.94
C HIS A 94 8.75 -9.49 -11.05
N ASP A 95 7.91 -9.71 -10.04
CA ASP A 95 6.49 -9.36 -10.10
C ASP A 95 6.19 -8.18 -9.17
N VAL A 96 6.02 -6.98 -9.76
CA VAL A 96 5.83 -5.71 -9.04
C VAL A 96 4.35 -5.44 -8.71
N SER A 97 3.42 -6.15 -9.35
CA SER A 97 1.98 -5.88 -9.25
C SER A 97 1.32 -6.53 -8.02
N ASP A 98 1.77 -7.73 -7.67
CA ASP A 98 1.14 -8.58 -6.67
C ASP A 98 1.59 -8.23 -5.25
N ARG A 99 0.74 -8.50 -4.26
CA ARG A 99 1.10 -8.40 -2.84
C ARG A 99 1.55 -9.77 -2.37
N PHE A 100 2.77 -9.84 -1.86
CA PHE A 100 3.34 -11.06 -1.31
C PHE A 100 3.32 -11.02 0.22
N GLY A 101 2.85 -12.10 0.83
CA GLY A 101 2.97 -12.34 2.25
C GLY A 101 3.74 -13.64 2.46
N VAL A 102 4.54 -13.73 3.51
CA VAL A 102 5.32 -14.94 3.82
C VAL A 102 4.94 -15.44 5.20
N LEU A 103 4.58 -16.71 5.29
CA LEU A 103 4.44 -17.44 6.52
C LEU A 103 5.40 -18.63 6.52
N ALA A 104 5.86 -19.00 7.70
CA ALA A 104 6.62 -20.22 7.92
C ALA A 104 5.80 -21.18 8.75
N PHE A 105 5.94 -22.48 8.50
CA PHE A 105 5.21 -23.48 9.26
C PHE A 105 6.02 -24.75 9.52
N THR A 106 5.68 -25.40 10.63
CA THR A 106 6.09 -26.76 11.04
C THR A 106 4.83 -27.41 11.65
N SER A 107 4.83 -27.83 12.91
CA SER A 107 3.61 -28.18 13.67
C SER A 107 2.72 -26.95 13.93
N HIS A 108 3.30 -25.75 13.90
CA HIS A 108 2.59 -24.47 14.03
C HIS A 108 2.98 -23.54 12.88
N ALA A 109 2.12 -22.57 12.59
CA ALA A 109 2.37 -21.57 11.55
C ALA A 109 2.56 -20.17 12.16
N ILE A 110 3.51 -19.42 11.63
CA ILE A 110 3.83 -18.05 12.04
C ILE A 110 3.93 -17.14 10.81
N ILE A 111 3.47 -15.89 10.96
CA ILE A 111 3.62 -14.88 9.92
C ILE A 111 5.03 -14.31 10.01
N LEU A 112 5.80 -14.41 8.93
CA LEU A 112 7.12 -13.78 8.82
C LEU A 112 7.01 -12.38 8.22
N SER A 113 6.16 -12.24 7.21
CA SER A 113 5.90 -10.98 6.53
C SER A 113 4.41 -10.86 6.21
N PRO A 114 3.73 -9.80 6.69
CA PRO A 114 2.40 -9.45 6.22
C PRO A 114 2.38 -9.20 4.71
N LEU A 115 1.18 -9.18 4.11
CA LEU A 115 1.01 -8.86 2.69
C LEU A 115 1.56 -7.46 2.39
N THR A 116 2.57 -7.40 1.51
CA THR A 116 3.24 -6.16 1.11
C THR A 116 3.61 -6.20 -0.38
N ARG A 117 3.79 -5.02 -0.98
CA ARG A 117 4.39 -4.86 -2.32
C ARG A 117 5.91 -4.62 -2.26
N GLU A 118 6.43 -4.38 -1.06
CA GLU A 118 7.85 -4.08 -0.84
C GLU A 118 8.67 -5.36 -0.92
N SER A 119 9.12 -5.68 -2.13
CA SER A 119 9.92 -6.87 -2.42
C SER A 119 11.24 -6.88 -1.64
N GLU A 120 11.90 -5.73 -1.47
CA GLU A 120 13.17 -5.61 -0.74
C GLU A 120 13.05 -6.04 0.72
N LEU A 121 12.00 -5.58 1.42
CA LEU A 121 11.74 -5.96 2.81
C LEU A 121 11.49 -7.46 2.93
N LEU A 122 10.70 -8.02 2.01
CA LEU A 122 10.40 -9.44 1.99
C LEU A 122 11.66 -10.27 1.75
N LEU A 123 12.50 -9.88 0.79
CA LEU A 123 13.79 -10.53 0.51
C LEU A 123 14.72 -10.49 1.73
N HIS A 124 14.78 -9.38 2.46
CA HIS A 124 15.54 -9.27 3.70
C HIS A 124 15.04 -10.23 4.79
N LEU A 125 13.72 -10.35 4.96
CA LEU A 125 13.12 -11.27 5.93
C LEU A 125 13.38 -12.74 5.56
N VAL A 126 13.20 -13.10 4.30
CA VAL A 126 13.44 -14.48 3.84
C VAL A 126 14.91 -14.87 3.96
N ASN A 127 15.83 -13.93 3.74
CA ASN A 127 17.26 -14.16 3.93
C ASN A 127 17.64 -14.48 5.39
N ARG A 128 16.87 -13.98 6.36
CA ARG A 128 17.12 -14.22 7.79
C ARG A 128 16.67 -15.62 8.22
N ILE A 129 15.78 -16.27 7.47
CA ILE A 129 15.28 -17.62 7.79
C ILE A 129 16.45 -18.60 7.73
N ASP A 130 16.62 -19.35 8.82
CA ASP A 130 17.69 -20.33 8.98
C ASP A 130 17.12 -21.62 9.57
N GLU A 131 17.84 -22.71 9.38
CA GLU A 131 17.53 -24.07 9.85
C GLU A 131 17.45 -24.16 11.38
N ARG A 132 18.01 -23.18 12.09
CA ARG A 132 17.90 -23.05 13.54
C ARG A 132 16.55 -22.51 14.02
N MET A 133 15.75 -21.95 13.13
CA MET A 133 14.37 -21.52 13.44
C MET A 133 13.38 -22.68 13.41
N VAL A 134 13.81 -23.90 13.11
CA VAL A 134 12.97 -25.09 13.10
C VAL A 134 12.52 -25.41 14.52
N ILE A 135 11.26 -25.10 14.83
CA ILE A 135 10.72 -25.19 16.20
C ILE A 135 10.33 -26.63 16.55
N THR A 136 9.95 -27.46 15.56
CA THR A 136 9.40 -28.80 15.80
C THR A 136 9.75 -29.80 14.70
N LYS A 137 9.81 -31.09 15.05
CA LYS A 137 10.06 -32.23 14.13
C LYS A 137 8.80 -32.74 13.43
N GLY A 138 7.82 -31.87 13.20
CA GLY A 138 6.54 -32.26 12.62
C GLY A 138 6.00 -31.21 11.66
N THR A 139 5.06 -31.63 10.82
CA THR A 139 4.52 -30.82 9.74
C THR A 139 3.00 -30.82 9.79
N ALA A 140 2.40 -29.64 10.03
CA ALA A 140 0.96 -29.44 10.08
C ALA A 140 0.53 -28.38 9.07
N LEU A 141 -0.10 -28.81 7.97
CA LEU A 141 -0.52 -27.92 6.89
C LEU A 141 -1.80 -27.14 7.23
N LEU A 142 -2.72 -27.73 8.00
CA LEU A 142 -3.99 -27.09 8.33
C LEU A 142 -3.80 -25.73 9.07
N PRO A 143 -2.96 -25.65 10.12
CA PRO A 143 -2.65 -24.35 10.75
C PRO A 143 -2.07 -23.31 9.78
N ALA A 144 -1.24 -23.75 8.83
CA ALA A 144 -0.66 -22.87 7.82
C ALA A 144 -1.73 -22.30 6.88
N LEU A 145 -2.67 -23.13 6.42
CA LEU A 145 -3.78 -22.69 5.58
C LEU A 145 -4.77 -21.79 6.33
N GLN A 146 -5.04 -22.08 7.60
CA GLN A 146 -5.85 -21.23 8.47
C GLN A 146 -5.23 -19.85 8.64
N LEU A 147 -3.92 -19.79 8.87
CA LEU A 147 -3.18 -18.54 8.99
C LEU A 147 -3.14 -17.78 7.66
N ALA A 148 -2.89 -18.48 6.55
CA ALA A 148 -2.93 -17.91 5.21
C ALA A 148 -4.28 -17.24 4.94
N ARG A 149 -5.39 -17.91 5.25
CA ARG A 149 -6.73 -17.31 5.06
C ARG A 149 -6.92 -16.04 5.86
N LYS A 150 -6.40 -15.98 7.09
CA LYS A 150 -6.50 -14.81 7.97
C LYS A 150 -5.65 -13.62 7.48
N MET A 151 -4.57 -13.87 6.73
CA MET A 151 -3.68 -12.82 6.24
C MET A 151 -4.29 -11.97 5.11
N SER A 152 -5.17 -12.55 4.29
CA SER A 152 -5.78 -11.86 3.15
C SER A 152 -7.28 -11.66 3.34
N HIS A 153 -7.80 -10.52 2.90
CA HIS A 153 -9.25 -10.29 2.79
C HIS A 153 -9.77 -10.55 1.37
N ALA A 154 -8.93 -10.99 0.43
CA ALA A 154 -9.35 -11.31 -0.92
C ALA A 154 -10.39 -12.43 -0.93
N LYS A 155 -11.25 -12.43 -1.96
CA LYS A 155 -12.27 -13.46 -2.17
C LYS A 155 -11.64 -14.83 -2.41
N ARG A 156 -10.56 -14.87 -3.20
CA ARG A 156 -9.80 -16.07 -3.55
C ARG A 156 -8.30 -15.78 -3.41
N PRO A 157 -7.73 -15.83 -2.20
CA PRO A 157 -6.30 -15.62 -2.03
C PRO A 157 -5.53 -16.85 -2.52
N LYS A 158 -4.39 -16.59 -3.16
CA LYS A 158 -3.52 -17.64 -3.70
C LYS A 158 -2.52 -18.03 -2.63
N VAL A 159 -2.36 -19.33 -2.41
CA VAL A 159 -1.37 -19.88 -1.48
C VAL A 159 -0.35 -20.67 -2.27
N LEU A 160 0.92 -20.30 -2.14
CA LEU A 160 2.07 -21.04 -2.66
C LEU A 160 2.72 -21.81 -1.51
N LEU A 161 2.52 -23.12 -1.49
CA LEU A 161 3.02 -24.00 -0.45
C LEU A 161 4.32 -24.66 -0.91
N PHE A 162 5.45 -24.27 -0.30
CA PHE A 162 6.75 -24.88 -0.53
C PHE A 162 6.99 -25.94 0.56
N THR A 163 6.96 -27.22 0.19
CA THR A 163 7.00 -28.35 1.14
C THR A 163 7.56 -29.60 0.46
N ASP A 164 7.97 -30.59 1.25
CA ASP A 164 8.23 -31.97 0.82
C ASP A 164 6.97 -32.87 0.92
N GLY A 165 5.87 -32.29 1.39
CA GLY A 165 4.57 -32.95 1.55
C GLY A 165 4.27 -33.41 2.96
N GLY A 166 5.20 -33.31 3.91
CA GLY A 166 5.02 -33.70 5.32
C GLY A 166 4.78 -35.19 5.54
N ASP A 167 4.45 -35.57 6.78
CA ASP A 167 4.42 -36.98 7.21
C ASP A 167 3.01 -37.57 7.37
N ALA A 168 1.95 -36.83 7.01
CA ALA A 168 0.57 -37.30 7.22
C ALA A 168 0.10 -38.21 6.08
N ASP A 169 -0.66 -39.25 6.42
CA ASP A 169 -1.25 -40.18 5.45
C ASP A 169 -2.32 -39.52 4.57
N SER A 170 -2.99 -38.50 5.09
CA SER A 170 -4.08 -37.79 4.42
C SER A 170 -4.15 -36.33 4.81
N TYR A 171 -4.52 -35.50 3.84
CA TYR A 171 -4.75 -34.05 3.99
C TYR A 171 -6.20 -33.65 3.72
N ALA A 172 -7.16 -34.56 3.90
CA ALA A 172 -8.58 -34.32 3.62
C ALA A 172 -9.15 -33.10 4.37
N ASP A 173 -8.81 -32.94 5.66
CA ASP A 173 -9.28 -31.81 6.47
C ASP A 173 -8.71 -30.48 5.96
N ALA A 174 -7.42 -30.47 5.61
CA ALA A 174 -6.75 -29.30 5.03
C ALA A 174 -7.34 -28.94 3.65
N ALA A 175 -7.64 -29.94 2.82
CA ALA A 175 -8.28 -29.76 1.52
C ALA A 175 -9.70 -29.20 1.66
N THR A 176 -10.49 -29.75 2.58
CA THR A 176 -11.86 -29.29 2.88
C THR A 176 -11.86 -27.86 3.40
N PHE A 177 -10.95 -27.53 4.31
CA PHE A 177 -10.79 -26.16 4.82
C PHE A 177 -10.44 -25.20 3.68
N ALA A 178 -9.46 -25.54 2.85
CA ALA A 178 -9.02 -24.69 1.76
C ALA A 178 -10.13 -24.43 0.74
N GLN A 179 -10.91 -25.46 0.39
CA GLN A 179 -12.05 -25.35 -0.51
C GLN A 179 -13.17 -24.49 0.10
N THR A 180 -13.55 -24.73 1.36
CA THR A 180 -14.60 -23.99 2.07
C THR A 180 -14.27 -22.50 2.19
N HIS A 181 -12.99 -22.17 2.36
CA HIS A 181 -12.53 -20.79 2.48
C HIS A 181 -12.03 -20.17 1.17
N HIS A 182 -12.26 -20.85 0.04
CA HIS A 182 -11.91 -20.41 -1.32
C HIS A 182 -10.43 -20.07 -1.50
N LEU A 183 -9.53 -20.74 -0.77
CA LEU A 183 -8.10 -20.65 -1.00
C LEU A 183 -7.76 -21.35 -2.32
N GLN A 184 -6.96 -20.72 -3.17
CA GLN A 184 -6.37 -21.41 -4.32
C GLN A 184 -4.96 -21.87 -3.94
N VAL A 185 -4.79 -23.17 -3.64
CA VAL A 185 -3.54 -23.70 -3.09
C VAL A 185 -2.70 -24.35 -4.18
N ASN A 186 -1.57 -23.74 -4.49
CA ASN A 186 -0.56 -24.24 -5.39
C ASN A 186 0.58 -24.86 -4.58
N ILE A 187 0.96 -26.09 -4.90
CA ILE A 187 1.98 -26.83 -4.17
C ILE A 187 3.25 -26.86 -5.01
N VAL A 188 4.34 -26.45 -4.39
CA VAL A 188 5.71 -26.53 -4.89
C VAL A 188 6.40 -27.64 -4.10
N MET A 189 6.45 -28.82 -4.70
CA MET A 189 7.06 -30.01 -4.13
C MET A 189 8.57 -29.93 -4.26
N LEU A 190 9.25 -29.89 -3.12
CA LEU A 190 10.70 -29.78 -3.00
C LEU A 190 11.30 -31.05 -2.39
N ALA A 191 10.87 -32.21 -2.85
CA ALA A 191 11.44 -33.49 -2.48
C ALA A 191 11.50 -34.42 -3.69
N THR A 192 12.37 -35.41 -3.60
CA THR A 192 12.47 -36.50 -4.58
C THR A 192 11.76 -37.76 -4.07
N PRO A 193 11.22 -38.60 -4.97
CA PRO A 193 10.61 -39.87 -4.59
C PRO A 193 11.65 -40.91 -4.13
N LEU A 194 12.93 -40.71 -4.47
CA LEU A 194 14.02 -41.57 -4.02
C LEU A 194 14.33 -41.39 -2.52
N GLY A 195 13.97 -40.24 -1.96
CA GLY A 195 14.26 -39.86 -0.60
C GLY A 195 15.71 -39.43 -0.39
N ALA A 196 15.94 -38.81 0.76
CA ALA A 196 17.22 -38.23 1.16
C ALA A 196 17.47 -38.48 2.63
N THR A 197 18.75 -38.64 3.00
CA THR A 197 19.15 -38.74 4.40
C THR A 197 19.23 -37.36 5.03
N LEU A 198 18.93 -37.28 6.32
CA LEU A 198 19.07 -36.05 7.10
C LEU A 198 20.35 -36.07 7.90
N HIS A 199 20.99 -34.92 8.03
CA HIS A 199 22.20 -34.76 8.82
C HIS A 199 21.87 -33.98 10.10
N GLN A 200 22.63 -34.22 11.16
CA GLN A 200 22.61 -33.44 12.39
C GLN A 200 23.59 -32.25 12.26
N GLU A 201 23.51 -31.27 13.16
CA GLU A 201 24.39 -30.08 13.13
C GLU A 201 25.89 -30.42 13.16
N ASP A 202 26.26 -31.59 13.69
CA ASP A 202 27.63 -32.11 13.72
C ASP A 202 28.08 -32.80 12.42
N GLY A 203 27.20 -32.85 11.41
CA GLY A 203 27.43 -33.50 10.12
C GLY A 203 27.23 -35.01 10.12
N THR A 204 26.83 -35.62 11.25
CA THR A 204 26.52 -37.04 11.31
C THR A 204 25.12 -37.32 10.77
N LEU A 205 24.90 -38.54 10.26
CA LEU A 205 23.57 -38.94 9.80
C LEU A 205 22.59 -38.97 10.97
N LEU A 206 21.43 -38.34 10.80
CA LEU A 206 20.34 -38.40 11.77
C LEU A 206 19.87 -39.84 11.87
N LYS A 207 19.87 -40.34 13.11
CA LYS A 207 19.36 -41.67 13.45
C LYS A 207 18.09 -41.58 14.29
N ASP A 208 17.20 -42.53 14.10
CA ASP A 208 16.02 -42.70 14.93
C ASP A 208 16.36 -43.35 16.29
N ARG A 209 15.34 -43.57 17.13
CA ARG A 209 15.50 -44.23 18.44
C ARG A 209 16.01 -45.67 18.34
N SER A 210 15.84 -46.30 17.19
CA SER A 210 16.27 -47.66 16.87
C SER A 210 17.65 -47.70 16.19
N GLN A 211 18.39 -46.59 16.18
CA GLN A 211 19.71 -46.43 15.55
C GLN A 211 19.69 -46.61 14.01
N GLN A 212 18.53 -46.53 13.37
CA GLN A 212 18.39 -46.57 11.92
C GLN A 212 18.50 -45.17 11.32
N ILE A 213 19.06 -45.06 10.11
CA ILE A 213 19.21 -43.78 9.41
C ILE A 213 17.82 -43.28 9.00
N VAL A 214 17.53 -42.02 9.31
CA VAL A 214 16.28 -41.37 8.91
C VAL A 214 16.35 -40.95 7.45
N VAL A 215 15.37 -41.36 6.65
CA VAL A 215 15.21 -41.00 5.24
C VAL A 215 13.86 -40.29 5.06
N THR A 216 13.88 -39.14 4.39
CA THR A 216 12.67 -38.37 4.03
C THR A 216 12.48 -38.34 2.51
N ALA A 217 11.25 -38.59 2.05
CA ALA A 217 10.89 -38.62 0.63
C ALA A 217 9.66 -37.76 0.36
N GLU A 218 9.36 -37.55 -0.93
CA GLU A 218 8.14 -36.87 -1.39
C GLU A 218 6.87 -37.54 -0.83
N ASN A 219 6.02 -36.76 -0.16
CA ASN A 219 4.66 -37.19 0.19
C ASN A 219 3.62 -36.63 -0.80
N ARG A 220 3.12 -37.50 -1.67
CA ARG A 220 2.13 -37.15 -2.71
C ARG A 220 0.72 -36.92 -2.17
N ALA A 221 0.42 -37.32 -0.93
CA ALA A 221 -0.90 -37.12 -0.33
C ALA A 221 -1.27 -35.62 -0.30
N VAL A 222 -0.27 -34.74 -0.19
CA VAL A 222 -0.47 -33.28 -0.20
C VAL A 222 -1.16 -32.77 -1.48
N ALA A 223 -1.00 -33.46 -2.60
CA ALA A 223 -1.65 -33.13 -3.87
C ALA A 223 -3.19 -33.19 -3.81
N ALA A 224 -3.77 -33.77 -2.77
CA ALA A 224 -5.21 -33.69 -2.52
C ALA A 224 -5.68 -32.24 -2.30
N ILE A 225 -4.84 -31.39 -1.66
CA ILE A 225 -5.20 -30.00 -1.35
C ILE A 225 -5.27 -29.14 -2.63
N SER A 226 -4.26 -29.25 -3.51
CA SER A 226 -4.27 -28.48 -4.77
C SER A 226 -5.40 -28.91 -5.69
N ARG A 227 -5.67 -30.23 -5.77
CA ARG A 227 -6.81 -30.76 -6.55
C ARG A 227 -8.16 -30.28 -6.05
N ALA A 228 -8.38 -30.23 -4.74
CA ALA A 228 -9.63 -29.76 -4.15
C ALA A 228 -9.88 -28.26 -4.39
N THR A 229 -8.82 -27.48 -4.56
CA THR A 229 -8.87 -26.01 -4.68
C THR A 229 -8.73 -25.48 -6.10
N GLY A 230 -8.48 -26.36 -7.08
CA GLY A 230 -8.16 -25.94 -8.45
C GLY A 230 -6.81 -25.23 -8.57
N GLY A 231 -5.89 -25.52 -7.65
CA GLY A 231 -4.48 -25.11 -7.77
C GLY A 231 -3.65 -26.16 -8.50
N ALA A 232 -2.37 -25.86 -8.74
CA ALA A 232 -1.45 -26.80 -9.38
C ALA A 232 -0.55 -27.52 -8.38
N TYR A 233 -0.04 -28.66 -8.81
CA TYR A 233 1.03 -29.40 -8.14
C TYR A 233 2.26 -29.38 -9.05
N LEU A 234 3.34 -28.75 -8.58
CA LEU A 234 4.58 -28.58 -9.33
C LEU A 234 5.72 -29.25 -8.60
N VAL A 235 6.45 -30.15 -9.27
CA VAL A 235 7.63 -30.80 -8.71
C VAL A 235 8.86 -30.05 -9.17
N GLN A 236 9.62 -29.50 -8.21
CA GLN A 236 10.86 -28.77 -8.43
C GLN A 236 10.78 -27.76 -9.61
N PRO A 237 9.79 -26.85 -9.63
CA PRO A 237 9.60 -25.94 -10.74
C PRO A 237 10.67 -24.84 -10.78
N ASP A 238 10.87 -24.29 -11.97
CA ASP A 238 11.59 -23.03 -12.16
C ASP A 238 10.72 -21.81 -11.81
N ALA A 239 11.37 -20.70 -11.48
CA ALA A 239 10.69 -19.43 -11.22
C ALA A 239 9.88 -18.92 -12.43
N THR A 240 10.26 -19.27 -13.66
CA THR A 240 9.48 -18.96 -14.88
C THR A 240 8.14 -19.69 -14.90
N ALA A 241 8.14 -20.99 -14.58
CA ALA A 241 6.92 -21.80 -14.54
C ALA A 241 5.97 -21.32 -13.45
N LEU A 242 6.51 -20.97 -12.27
CA LEU A 242 5.70 -20.45 -11.17
C LEU A 242 5.01 -19.13 -11.52
N ARG A 243 5.73 -18.21 -12.18
CA ARG A 243 5.17 -16.95 -12.67
C ARG A 243 4.10 -17.17 -13.74
N ALA A 244 4.34 -18.08 -14.67
CA ALA A 244 3.37 -18.42 -15.71
C ALA A 244 2.06 -18.94 -15.09
N LEU A 245 2.16 -19.78 -14.06
CA LEU A 245 1.01 -20.27 -13.29
C LEU A 245 0.26 -19.12 -12.60
N LEU A 246 0.95 -18.24 -11.88
CA LEU A 246 0.28 -17.15 -11.16
C LEU A 246 -0.43 -16.19 -12.12
N ARG A 247 0.18 -15.92 -13.28
CA ARG A 247 -0.40 -15.10 -14.36
C ARG A 247 -1.60 -15.77 -15.02
N ALA A 248 -1.57 -17.08 -15.23
CA ALA A 248 -2.73 -17.82 -15.73
C ALA A 248 -3.91 -17.72 -14.76
N GLN A 249 -3.63 -17.85 -13.46
CA GLN A 249 -4.64 -17.71 -12.40
C GLN A 249 -5.06 -16.26 -12.15
N TYR A 250 -4.34 -15.26 -12.67
CA TYR A 250 -4.70 -13.84 -12.49
C TYR A 250 -6.04 -13.50 -13.15
N ARG A 251 -6.40 -14.20 -14.24
CA ARG A 251 -7.60 -13.88 -15.03
C ARG A 251 -8.93 -14.21 -14.36
N GLU A 252 -8.96 -14.97 -13.26
CA GLU A 252 -10.22 -15.38 -12.61
C GLU A 252 -10.62 -14.56 -11.37
N ASP A 253 -9.70 -13.83 -10.73
CA ASP A 253 -9.90 -13.36 -9.34
C ASP A 253 -10.11 -11.85 -9.14
N PHE A 254 -9.88 -10.99 -10.14
CA PHE A 254 -9.86 -9.53 -9.94
C PHE A 254 -11.16 -8.81 -10.32
N GLN A 255 -12.07 -8.73 -9.35
CA GLN A 255 -13.06 -7.64 -9.19
C GLN A 255 -13.07 -7.17 -7.73
N GLY A 256 -11.89 -6.78 -7.21
CA GLY A 256 -11.74 -6.27 -5.84
C GLY A 256 -11.56 -4.76 -5.84
N GLU A 257 -12.62 -4.02 -5.51
CA GLU A 257 -12.61 -2.57 -5.36
C GLU A 257 -11.91 -2.18 -4.04
N SER A 258 -10.82 -1.42 -4.13
CA SER A 258 -10.19 -0.81 -2.96
C SER A 258 -10.58 0.67 -2.91
N PRO A 259 -11.38 1.13 -1.94
CA PRO A 259 -11.76 2.54 -1.87
C PRO A 259 -10.53 3.36 -1.48
N LEU A 260 -9.92 4.03 -2.45
CA LEU A 260 -8.94 5.07 -2.14
C LEU A 260 -9.72 6.34 -1.81
N MET A 261 -9.66 6.77 -0.55
CA MET A 261 -10.26 8.03 -0.11
C MET A 261 -9.52 9.19 -0.79
N ARG A 262 -10.09 9.73 -1.86
CA ARG A 262 -9.54 10.92 -2.53
C ARG A 262 -10.26 12.15 -1.99
N TYR A 263 -9.53 12.96 -1.26
CA TYR A 263 -10.00 14.24 -0.76
C TYR A 263 -10.01 15.28 -1.88
N GLY A 264 -11.16 15.92 -2.12
CA GLY A 264 -11.27 17.07 -2.99
C GLY A 264 -10.89 18.34 -2.23
N GLU A 265 -9.85 19.05 -2.67
CA GLU A 265 -9.39 20.26 -2.00
C GLU A 265 -10.17 21.49 -2.47
N LEU A 266 -10.79 22.22 -1.54
CA LEU A 266 -11.51 23.47 -1.83
C LEU A 266 -10.59 24.70 -1.80
N PHE A 267 -9.31 24.52 -1.53
CA PHE A 267 -8.37 25.64 -1.33
C PHE A 267 -8.29 26.57 -2.55
N TYR A 268 -8.49 26.04 -3.77
CA TYR A 268 -8.51 26.82 -5.01
C TYR A 268 -9.56 27.93 -4.99
N LEU A 269 -10.76 27.66 -4.45
CA LEU A 269 -11.83 28.64 -4.33
C LEU A 269 -11.48 29.74 -3.33
N CYS A 270 -10.87 29.37 -2.20
CA CYS A 270 -10.43 30.31 -1.18
C CYS A 270 -9.30 31.22 -1.70
N ILE A 271 -8.34 30.69 -2.46
CA ILE A 271 -7.28 31.50 -3.09
C ILE A 271 -7.86 32.43 -4.16
N ALA A 272 -8.76 31.93 -5.02
CA ALA A 272 -9.40 32.76 -6.04
C ALA A 272 -10.16 33.93 -5.40
N GLY A 273 -10.90 33.67 -4.32
CA GLY A 273 -11.58 34.71 -3.53
C GLY A 273 -10.60 35.70 -2.91
N ALA A 274 -9.51 35.23 -2.29
CA ALA A 274 -8.49 36.10 -1.72
C ALA A 274 -7.87 37.04 -2.76
N LEU A 275 -7.55 36.50 -3.95
CA LEU A 275 -6.96 37.26 -5.05
C LEU A 275 -7.95 38.29 -5.59
N PHE A 276 -9.23 37.93 -5.71
CA PHE A 276 -10.30 38.84 -6.12
C PHE A 276 -10.47 40.02 -5.14
N PHE A 277 -10.55 39.76 -3.84
CA PHE A 277 -10.69 40.83 -2.83
C PHE A 277 -9.41 41.68 -2.69
N PHE A 278 -8.25 41.06 -2.84
CA PHE A 278 -6.97 41.77 -2.90
C PHE A 278 -6.92 42.71 -4.11
N MET A 279 -7.34 42.22 -5.29
CA MET A 279 -7.47 43.06 -6.48
C MET A 279 -8.45 44.20 -6.22
N LEU A 280 -9.66 43.97 -5.70
CA LEU A 280 -10.61 45.05 -5.40
C LEU A 280 -10.07 46.12 -4.42
N ALA A 281 -9.27 45.71 -3.43
CA ALA A 281 -8.61 46.64 -2.52
C ALA A 281 -7.56 47.53 -3.24
N HIS A 282 -6.90 46.98 -4.27
CA HIS A 282 -5.82 47.65 -5.00
C HIS A 282 -6.30 48.39 -6.25
N THR A 283 -7.26 47.83 -6.99
CA THR A 283 -7.99 48.39 -8.12
C THR A 283 -9.23 49.14 -7.64
N ALA A 284 -9.05 49.99 -6.63
CA ALA A 284 -9.91 51.14 -6.43
C ALA A 284 -9.73 52.12 -7.59
N LEU A 285 -10.23 51.71 -8.75
CA LEU A 285 -10.58 52.47 -9.94
C LEU A 285 -11.65 53.56 -9.64
N GLY A 286 -11.94 53.81 -8.36
CA GLY A 286 -12.84 54.83 -7.85
C GLY A 286 -12.17 56.19 -7.58
N SER A 287 -10.86 56.36 -7.79
CA SER A 287 -10.24 57.71 -7.81
C SER A 287 -10.20 58.33 -9.21
N ILE A 288 -10.19 57.52 -10.27
CA ILE A 288 -10.12 58.01 -11.66
C ILE A 288 -11.51 58.41 -12.18
N PHE A 289 -12.57 57.68 -11.81
CA PHE A 289 -13.94 58.03 -12.22
C PHE A 289 -14.66 59.03 -11.30
N ALA A 290 -14.38 59.04 -9.98
CA ALA A 290 -15.02 59.99 -9.08
C ALA A 290 -14.44 61.42 -9.14
N GLY A 291 -13.25 61.59 -9.72
CA GLY A 291 -12.58 62.89 -9.85
C GLY A 291 -12.93 63.69 -11.11
N LYS A 292 -13.72 63.13 -12.05
CA LYS A 292 -13.91 63.72 -13.39
C LYS A 292 -15.35 64.14 -13.75
N ILE A 293 -16.34 63.99 -12.87
CA ILE A 293 -17.76 64.24 -13.23
C ILE A 293 -18.41 65.45 -12.54
N LEU A 294 -17.75 66.18 -11.64
CA LEU A 294 -18.25 67.48 -11.18
C LEU A 294 -17.12 68.51 -11.05
N PRO A 295 -16.87 69.36 -12.07
CA PRO A 295 -16.06 70.55 -11.88
C PRO A 295 -16.75 71.46 -10.86
N LYS A 296 -16.01 71.81 -9.80
CA LYS A 296 -16.44 72.71 -8.71
C LYS A 296 -16.85 74.12 -9.18
N GLU A 297 -16.66 74.45 -10.45
CA GLU A 297 -17.01 75.76 -11.02
C GLU A 297 -18.51 75.93 -11.34
N VAL A 298 -19.26 74.84 -11.57
CA VAL A 298 -20.70 74.94 -11.88
C VAL A 298 -21.54 75.23 -10.62
N CYS A 299 -21.12 74.75 -9.44
CA CYS A 299 -21.78 75.08 -8.17
C CYS A 299 -21.55 76.52 -7.70
N ALA A 300 -20.44 77.17 -8.11
CA ALA A 300 -20.17 78.57 -7.78
C ALA A 300 -21.03 79.54 -8.60
N ASN A 301 -21.34 79.20 -9.86
CA ASN A 301 -22.16 80.04 -10.73
C ASN A 301 -23.68 79.91 -10.51
N MET A 302 -24.17 78.82 -9.91
CA MET A 302 -25.59 78.73 -9.51
C MET A 302 -25.92 79.49 -8.22
N LYS A 303 -24.94 79.69 -7.31
CA LYS A 303 -25.14 80.49 -6.09
C LYS A 303 -25.06 82.01 -6.33
N LYS A 304 -24.47 82.45 -7.44
CA LYS A 304 -24.32 83.88 -7.80
C LYS A 304 -25.50 84.45 -8.61
N LYS A 305 -26.39 83.58 -9.13
CA LYS A 305 -27.56 83.96 -9.95
C LYS A 305 -28.88 84.04 -9.17
N SER A 306 -28.87 83.78 -7.87
CA SER A 306 -30.06 83.81 -6.99
C SER A 306 -29.95 84.81 -5.83
N ALA A 307 -29.20 85.90 -6.02
CA ALA A 307 -29.22 87.06 -5.13
C ALA A 307 -29.94 88.21 -5.87
N PRO A 308 -31.16 88.61 -5.48
CA PRO A 308 -31.82 89.78 -6.07
C PRO A 308 -31.10 91.06 -5.63
N ALA A 309 -30.62 91.83 -6.61
CA ALA A 309 -30.27 93.23 -6.42
C ALA A 309 -31.56 94.05 -6.28
N MET A 310 -31.78 94.53 -5.05
CA MET A 310 -32.37 95.80 -4.60
C MET A 310 -33.40 96.58 -5.45
N GLN A 311 -34.37 97.13 -4.68
CA GLN A 311 -34.99 98.46 -4.79
C GLN A 311 -36.18 98.66 -5.74
N ARG A 312 -37.36 98.85 -5.13
CA ARG A 312 -37.90 100.20 -4.90
C ARG A 312 -38.35 100.33 -3.45
#